data_AF-A0AA37Q9H8-F1
#
_entry.id   AF-A0AA37Q9H8-F1
#
_cell.length_a   1.000
_cell.length_b   1.000
_cell.length_c   1.000
_cell.angle_alpha   90.00
_cell.angle_beta   90.00
_cell.angle_gamma   90.00
#
_symmetry.space_group_name_H-M   'P 1'
#
loop_
_entity.id
_entity.type
_entity.pdbx_description
1 polymer ?
#
loop_
_entity_poly.entity_id
_entity_poly.type
_entity_poly.pdbx_seq_one_letter_code
_entity_poly.pdbx_strand_id
1 'polypeptide(L)'
;MAPPSTSAADARSRAAALALVAALSTLAGCADREKARADSAAIAATLAPPPGAPPASDCPKDGRWRTCSITKRLTDAGLIPHQLPDTTRVPFLTPAGASWTVSKVDLRVFLYDSVAQADREAQALDPIRVAPRGGSYAWPAPATLVHSGNLIAVLLSENARQVERVQLALEAGPPQPEGPAVAQPLPPSASH
;
A
#
# COMPACT_ATOMS: atom_id res chain seq x y z
N MET A 1 20.73 10.93 47.70
CA MET A 1 22.04 10.25 47.78
C MET A 1 21.79 8.84 48.32
N ALA A 2 21.62 7.90 47.40
CA ALA A 2 21.52 6.44 47.59
C ALA A 2 21.88 5.80 46.22
N PRO A 3 22.51 4.61 46.19
CA PRO A 3 23.37 4.18 45.08
C PRO A 3 22.64 3.53 43.88
N PRO A 4 23.33 3.40 42.72
CA PRO A 4 22.81 2.73 41.53
C PRO A 4 22.91 1.20 41.62
N SER A 5 21.89 0.51 41.14
CA SER A 5 21.90 -0.94 40.91
C SER A 5 22.28 -1.24 39.46
N THR A 6 23.56 -1.54 39.22
CA THR A 6 24.04 -2.25 38.04
C THR A 6 24.01 -3.75 38.32
N SER A 7 23.33 -4.53 37.48
CA SER A 7 23.54 -5.98 37.42
C SER A 7 23.99 -6.35 36.01
N ALA A 8 25.25 -6.72 35.92
CA ALA A 8 25.88 -7.37 34.79
C ALA A 8 26.15 -8.82 35.20
N ALA A 9 25.71 -9.77 34.38
CA ALA A 9 26.21 -11.14 34.22
C ALA A 9 25.04 -12.06 33.86
N ASP A 10 24.95 -12.48 32.61
CA ASP A 10 25.23 -13.89 32.37
C ASP A 10 25.64 -14.10 30.91
N ALA A 11 26.90 -14.45 30.77
CA ALA A 11 27.53 -14.87 29.54
C ALA A 11 27.77 -16.37 29.65
N ARG A 12 27.75 -17.04 28.49
CA ARG A 12 28.35 -18.36 28.19
C ARG A 12 27.38 -19.54 28.25
N SER A 13 26.93 -19.96 27.08
CA SER A 13 27.00 -21.38 26.71
C SER A 13 27.41 -21.49 25.24
N ARG A 14 28.70 -21.78 25.05
CA ARG A 14 29.31 -22.24 23.81
C ARG A 14 29.52 -23.75 23.91
N ALA A 15 29.68 -24.37 22.75
CA ALA A 15 30.17 -25.72 22.47
C ALA A 15 29.09 -26.81 22.56
N ALA A 16 29.02 -27.80 21.68
CA ALA A 16 29.70 -28.10 20.42
C ALA A 16 29.02 -29.37 19.86
N ALA A 17 28.87 -29.49 18.54
CA ALA A 17 28.94 -30.79 17.85
C ALA A 17 29.00 -30.58 16.33
N LEU A 18 30.20 -30.80 15.79
CA LEU A 18 30.50 -31.00 14.37
C LEU A 18 30.24 -32.46 13.98
N ALA A 19 29.62 -32.69 12.82
CA ALA A 19 29.78 -33.85 11.91
C ALA A 19 28.79 -33.62 10.74
N LEU A 20 29.15 -33.18 9.53
CA LEU A 20 30.05 -33.72 8.49
C LEU A 20 29.70 -35.14 7.99
N VAL A 21 28.84 -35.26 6.97
CA VAL A 21 28.92 -36.30 5.93
C VAL A 21 28.47 -35.73 4.59
N ALA A 22 29.34 -35.87 3.59
CA ALA A 22 29.18 -35.49 2.19
C ALA A 22 28.55 -36.62 1.36
N ALA A 23 27.84 -36.28 0.27
CA ALA A 23 27.77 -37.14 -0.92
C ALA A 23 27.39 -36.33 -2.18
N LEU A 24 28.30 -36.37 -3.16
CA LEU A 24 28.21 -35.85 -4.53
C LEU A 24 27.49 -36.84 -5.47
N SER A 25 27.09 -36.33 -6.65
CA SER A 25 26.95 -37.02 -7.97
C SER A 25 25.57 -37.65 -8.28
N THR A 26 24.98 -37.65 -9.49
CA THR A 26 25.23 -37.05 -10.82
C THR A 26 24.04 -37.43 -11.75
N LEU A 27 23.69 -36.53 -12.67
CA LEU A 27 23.30 -36.71 -14.10
C LEU A 27 22.19 -37.69 -14.56
N ALA A 28 21.38 -37.14 -15.48
CA ALA A 28 20.85 -37.70 -16.74
C ALA A 28 19.51 -38.47 -16.75
N GLY A 29 18.62 -38.04 -17.66
CA GLY A 29 17.43 -38.77 -18.13
C GLY A 29 16.26 -37.82 -18.45
N CYS A 30 16.29 -37.09 -19.57
CA CYS A 30 15.71 -37.42 -20.88
C CYS A 30 14.17 -37.38 -21.00
N ALA A 31 13.77 -36.50 -21.93
CA ALA A 31 12.72 -36.68 -22.93
C ALA A 31 11.24 -36.49 -22.52
N ASP A 32 10.68 -35.43 -23.10
CA ASP A 32 9.49 -35.45 -23.95
C ASP A 32 8.28 -36.25 -23.48
N ARG A 33 7.25 -35.51 -23.09
CA ARG A 33 5.87 -35.98 -23.29
C ARG A 33 4.97 -34.83 -23.69
N GLU A 34 5.12 -34.40 -24.93
CA GLU A 34 4.02 -33.85 -25.69
C GLU A 34 2.98 -34.97 -25.90
N LYS A 35 1.92 -34.95 -25.10
CA LYS A 35 0.62 -35.52 -25.48
C LYS A 35 -0.48 -34.58 -25.05
N ALA A 36 -1.01 -33.93 -26.08
CA ALA A 36 -2.27 -33.25 -26.12
C ALA A 36 -3.39 -33.98 -25.37
N ARG A 37 -4.35 -33.13 -24.97
CA ARG A 37 -5.77 -33.41 -24.76
C ARG A 37 -6.18 -33.76 -23.32
N ALA A 38 -6.67 -32.75 -22.63
CA ALA A 38 -8.10 -32.67 -22.32
C ALA A 38 -8.46 -31.25 -21.88
N ASP A 39 -9.47 -30.70 -22.55
CA ASP A 39 -10.18 -29.49 -22.21
C ASP A 39 -10.45 -29.39 -20.70
N SER A 40 -9.67 -28.56 -20.02
CA SER A 40 -10.14 -27.91 -18.79
C SER A 40 -10.65 -26.54 -19.20
N ALA A 41 -11.84 -26.54 -19.81
CA ALA A 41 -12.75 -25.43 -19.63
C ALA A 41 -13.04 -25.35 -18.12
N ALA A 42 -12.15 -24.66 -17.40
CA ALA A 42 -12.42 -24.24 -16.05
C ALA A 42 -13.65 -23.34 -16.17
N ILE A 43 -14.78 -23.90 -15.74
CA ILE A 43 -16.03 -23.19 -15.57
C ILE A 43 -15.67 -21.94 -14.77
N ALA A 44 -15.68 -20.80 -15.45
CA ALA A 44 -15.80 -19.52 -14.79
C ALA A 44 -17.16 -19.58 -14.11
N ALA A 45 -17.17 -20.08 -12.87
CA ALA A 45 -18.22 -19.76 -11.94
C ALA A 45 -18.07 -18.25 -11.74
N THR A 46 -18.76 -17.50 -12.59
CA THR A 46 -19.16 -16.13 -12.32
C THR A 46 -19.95 -16.22 -11.02
N LEU A 47 -19.24 -16.14 -9.90
CA LEU A 47 -19.85 -15.87 -8.61
C LEU A 47 -20.57 -14.55 -8.81
N ALA A 48 -21.89 -14.63 -8.96
CA ALA A 48 -22.73 -13.46 -8.98
C ALA A 48 -22.34 -12.62 -7.75
N PRO A 49 -22.07 -11.32 -7.92
CA PRO A 49 -21.83 -10.44 -6.79
C PRO A 49 -22.98 -10.61 -5.80
N PRO A 50 -22.72 -10.64 -4.47
CA PRO A 50 -23.79 -10.70 -3.49
C PRO A 50 -24.79 -9.57 -3.79
N PRO A 51 -26.11 -9.82 -3.71
CA PRO A 51 -27.11 -8.79 -3.94
C PRO A 51 -26.84 -7.61 -3.00
N GLY A 52 -26.51 -6.45 -3.58
CA GLY A 52 -26.11 -5.24 -2.85
C GLY A 52 -24.63 -4.84 -3.00
N ALA A 53 -23.80 -5.64 -3.68
CA ALA A 53 -22.49 -5.14 -4.12
C ALA A 53 -22.71 -4.00 -5.13
N PRO A 54 -22.24 -2.77 -4.87
CA PRO A 54 -22.31 -1.72 -5.86
C PRO A 54 -21.57 -2.19 -7.11
N PRO A 55 -22.05 -1.88 -8.33
CA PRO A 55 -21.29 -2.18 -9.54
C PRO A 55 -19.89 -1.63 -9.35
N ALA A 56 -18.88 -2.40 -9.78
CA ALA A 56 -17.51 -1.92 -9.85
C ALA A 56 -17.52 -0.72 -10.81
N SER A 57 -17.72 0.46 -10.26
CA SER A 57 -17.71 1.70 -11.00
C SER A 57 -16.26 1.91 -11.42
N ASP A 58 -16.03 2.01 -12.73
CA ASP A 58 -14.74 2.40 -13.24
C ASP A 58 -14.35 3.71 -12.56
N CYS A 59 -13.27 3.66 -11.77
CA CYS A 59 -12.76 4.83 -11.10
C CYS A 59 -12.30 5.83 -12.15
N PRO A 60 -12.83 7.07 -12.14
CA PRO A 60 -12.38 8.09 -13.07
C PRO A 60 -10.86 8.23 -13.02
N LYS A 61 -10.23 8.16 -14.20
CA LYS A 61 -8.80 8.39 -14.39
C LYS A 61 -8.57 9.86 -14.72
N ASP A 62 -8.96 10.75 -13.82
CA ASP A 62 -8.88 12.21 -14.01
C ASP A 62 -7.62 12.82 -13.38
N GLY A 63 -6.64 11.99 -12.99
CA GLY A 63 -5.43 12.45 -12.31
C GLY A 63 -5.65 12.80 -10.85
N ARG A 64 -6.79 12.43 -10.24
CA ARG A 64 -7.14 12.77 -8.85
C ARG A 64 -7.46 11.54 -8.03
N TRP A 65 -7.17 11.62 -6.74
CA TRP A 65 -7.60 10.62 -5.78
C TRP A 65 -9.09 10.74 -5.51
N ARG A 66 -9.71 9.56 -5.50
CA ARG A 66 -11.08 9.27 -5.10
C ARG A 66 -11.10 8.02 -4.23
N THR A 67 -12.13 7.84 -3.41
CA THR A 67 -12.30 6.66 -2.55
C THR A 67 -12.09 5.35 -3.31
N CYS A 68 -12.74 5.19 -4.47
CA CYS A 68 -12.61 3.96 -5.25
C CYS A 68 -11.17 3.73 -5.76
N SER A 69 -10.45 4.80 -6.15
CA SER A 69 -9.07 4.70 -6.64
C SER A 69 -8.07 4.38 -5.53
N ILE A 70 -8.33 4.84 -4.29
CA ILE A 70 -7.55 4.47 -3.11
C ILE A 70 -7.71 2.97 -2.84
N THR A 71 -8.96 2.49 -2.78
CA THR A 71 -9.25 1.07 -2.58
C THR A 71 -8.59 0.23 -3.65
N LYS A 72 -8.76 0.58 -4.93
CA LYS A 72 -8.11 -0.12 -6.05
C LYS A 72 -6.59 -0.15 -5.89
N ARG A 73 -5.96 1.00 -5.62
CA ARG A 73 -4.50 1.08 -5.50
C ARG A 73 -3.95 0.22 -4.36
N LEU A 74 -4.59 0.29 -3.19
CA LEU A 74 -4.18 -0.50 -2.03
C LEU A 74 -4.34 -2.00 -2.32
N THR A 75 -5.45 -2.41 -2.93
CA THR A 75 -5.68 -3.80 -3.36
C THR A 75 -4.66 -4.26 -4.40
N ASP A 76 -4.39 -3.45 -5.42
CA ASP A 76 -3.39 -3.75 -6.46
C ASP A 76 -1.97 -3.88 -5.86
N ALA A 77 -1.69 -3.22 -4.73
CA ALA A 77 -0.45 -3.35 -3.96
C ALA A 77 -0.42 -4.58 -3.01
N GLY A 78 -1.43 -5.45 -3.07
CA GLY A 78 -1.57 -6.63 -2.21
C GLY A 78 -1.89 -6.27 -0.75
N LEU A 79 -2.56 -5.15 -0.51
CA LEU A 79 -3.11 -4.75 0.78
C LEU A 79 -4.62 -5.02 0.80
N ILE A 80 -5.20 -5.12 1.98
CA ILE A 80 -6.64 -5.35 2.15
C ILE A 80 -7.23 -4.14 2.89
N PRO A 81 -7.78 -3.14 2.17
CA PRO A 81 -8.39 -1.97 2.78
C PRO A 81 -9.83 -2.26 3.21
N HIS A 82 -10.15 -1.91 4.45
CA HIS A 82 -11.51 -1.93 4.97
C HIS A 82 -11.90 -0.51 5.37
N GLN A 83 -12.84 0.09 4.64
CA GLN A 83 -13.39 1.39 5.01
C GLN A 83 -14.33 1.23 6.21
N LEU A 84 -14.13 2.08 7.21
CA LEU A 84 -15.00 2.17 8.38
C LEU A 84 -16.14 3.15 8.09
N PRO A 85 -17.33 2.96 8.68
CA PRO A 85 -18.47 3.86 8.50
C PRO A 85 -18.22 5.25 9.11
N ASP A 86 -17.29 5.34 10.08
CA ASP A 86 -17.02 6.56 10.82
C ASP A 86 -16.14 7.53 10.03
N THR A 87 -16.55 8.80 10.07
CA THR A 87 -15.70 9.91 9.62
C THR A 87 -14.80 10.39 10.75
N THR A 88 -13.62 10.89 10.40
CA THR A 88 -12.66 11.46 11.35
C THR A 88 -12.52 12.95 11.09
N ARG A 89 -12.45 13.74 12.16
CA ARG A 89 -12.20 15.18 12.07
C ARG A 89 -10.90 15.52 12.78
N VAL A 90 -10.03 16.21 12.07
CA VAL A 90 -8.76 16.72 12.59
C VAL A 90 -8.84 18.24 12.49
N PRO A 91 -8.61 19.00 13.57
CA PRO A 91 -9.00 20.42 13.65
C PRO A 91 -8.23 21.34 12.69
N PHE A 92 -7.15 20.86 12.08
CA PHE A 92 -6.28 21.60 11.17
C PHE A 92 -6.30 21.06 9.74
N LEU A 93 -7.19 20.11 9.43
CA LEU A 93 -7.46 19.65 8.08
C LEU A 93 -8.90 20.00 7.73
N THR A 94 -9.11 20.66 6.59
CA THR A 94 -10.43 21.19 6.22
C THR A 94 -11.50 20.11 5.99
N PRO A 95 -11.29 19.09 5.13
CA PRO A 95 -12.32 18.10 4.86
C PRO A 95 -12.50 17.17 6.06
N ALA A 96 -13.72 16.65 6.23
CA ALA A 96 -13.90 15.46 7.05
C ALA A 96 -13.13 14.31 6.40
N GLY A 97 -12.31 13.63 7.19
CA GLY A 97 -11.60 12.45 6.74
C GLY A 97 -12.51 11.24 6.78
N ALA A 98 -12.21 10.26 5.94
CA ALA A 98 -12.73 8.91 6.13
C ALA A 98 -11.68 8.05 6.86
N SER A 99 -12.13 6.96 7.45
CA SER A 99 -11.28 6.06 8.23
C SER A 99 -11.24 4.69 7.56
N TRP A 100 -10.05 4.09 7.51
CA TRP A 100 -9.84 2.74 7.01
C TRP A 100 -8.95 1.97 7.97
N THR A 101 -9.14 0.66 8.01
CA THR A 101 -8.12 -0.26 8.49
C THR A 101 -7.50 -0.94 7.28
N VAL A 102 -6.19 -0.79 7.11
CA VAL A 102 -5.42 -1.46 6.06
C VAL A 102 -4.46 -2.44 6.73
N SER A 103 -4.85 -3.71 6.76
CA SER A 103 -4.21 -4.74 7.57
C SER A 103 -4.19 -4.42 9.08
N LYS A 104 -3.21 -3.64 9.55
CA LYS A 104 -3.04 -3.22 10.97
C LYS A 104 -2.62 -1.75 11.08
N VAL A 105 -2.84 -0.99 10.02
CA VAL A 105 -2.60 0.45 9.97
C VAL A 105 -3.95 1.13 9.95
N ASP A 106 -4.17 2.03 10.91
CA ASP A 106 -5.31 2.93 10.87
C ASP A 106 -4.97 4.06 9.90
N LEU A 107 -5.67 4.09 8.78
CA LEU A 107 -5.49 5.04 7.69
C LEU A 107 -6.62 6.07 7.76
N ARG A 108 -6.26 7.35 7.91
CA ARG A 108 -7.20 8.47 7.79
C ARG A 108 -6.92 9.20 6.48
N VAL A 109 -7.91 9.33 5.60
CA VAL A 109 -7.76 9.98 4.29
C VAL A 109 -8.60 11.24 4.24
N PHE A 110 -7.98 12.31 3.81
CA PHE A 110 -8.54 13.63 3.60
C PHE A 110 -8.42 13.95 2.11
N LEU A 111 -9.56 13.90 1.40
CA LEU A 111 -9.63 14.20 -0.03
C LEU A 111 -10.06 15.65 -0.22
N TYR A 112 -9.26 16.40 -0.97
CA TYR A 112 -9.51 17.80 -1.29
C TYR A 112 -10.12 17.96 -2.67
N ASP A 113 -10.92 19.02 -2.82
CA ASP A 113 -11.47 19.46 -4.10
C ASP A 113 -10.42 20.10 -5.01
N SER A 114 -9.26 20.49 -4.48
CA SER A 114 -8.15 21.06 -5.23
C SER A 114 -6.81 20.54 -4.73
N VAL A 115 -5.91 20.21 -5.66
CA VAL A 115 -4.51 19.88 -5.37
C VAL A 115 -3.83 21.05 -4.65
N ALA A 116 -4.06 22.29 -5.11
CA ALA A 116 -3.48 23.47 -4.47
C ALA A 116 -3.94 23.68 -3.03
N GLN A 117 -5.14 23.21 -2.66
CA GLN A 117 -5.58 23.24 -1.27
C GLN A 117 -4.85 22.19 -0.43
N ALA A 118 -4.75 20.95 -0.93
CA ALA A 118 -3.98 19.89 -0.29
C ALA A 118 -2.52 20.32 -0.08
N ASP A 119 -1.88 20.92 -1.09
CA ASP A 119 -0.50 21.43 -1.02
C ASP A 119 -0.33 22.45 0.10
N ARG A 120 -1.23 23.46 0.18
CA ARG A 120 -1.17 24.50 1.21
C ARG A 120 -1.33 23.92 2.61
N GLU A 121 -2.28 23.02 2.80
CA GLU A 121 -2.51 22.41 4.11
C GLU A 121 -1.35 21.48 4.49
N ALA A 122 -0.82 20.68 3.57
CA ALA A 122 0.35 19.85 3.80
C ALA A 122 1.59 20.68 4.18
N GLN A 123 1.81 21.83 3.53
CA GLN A 123 2.93 22.73 3.84
C GLN A 123 2.81 23.37 5.22
N ALA A 124 1.59 23.58 5.72
CA ALA A 124 1.31 24.11 7.05
C ALA A 124 1.59 23.10 8.18
N LEU A 125 1.80 21.82 7.85
CA LEU A 125 2.11 20.77 8.81
C LEU A 125 3.63 20.61 9.03
N ASP A 126 3.96 20.18 10.25
CA ASP A 126 5.21 19.52 10.58
C ASP A 126 5.09 18.04 10.18
N PRO A 127 5.93 17.52 9.26
CA PRO A 127 5.83 16.15 8.77
C PRO A 127 6.24 15.10 9.80
N ILE A 128 7.01 15.46 10.83
CA ILE A 128 7.44 14.55 11.90
C ILE A 128 6.33 14.41 12.94
N ARG A 129 5.68 15.52 13.30
CA ARG A 129 4.62 15.53 14.33
C ARG A 129 3.22 15.29 13.76
N VAL A 130 3.06 15.42 12.45
CA VAL A 130 1.76 15.38 11.75
C VAL A 130 0.76 16.33 12.43
N ALA A 131 1.20 17.56 12.63
CA ALA A 131 0.48 18.61 13.35
C ALA A 131 0.86 19.98 12.77
N PRO A 132 0.11 21.06 13.06
CA PRO A 132 0.49 22.41 12.65
C PRO A 132 1.91 22.75 13.12
N ARG A 133 2.68 23.47 12.28
CA ARG A 133 4.03 23.92 12.64
C ARG A 133 4.00 24.72 13.94
N GLY A 134 4.91 24.38 14.86
CA GLY A 134 4.97 24.98 16.21
C GLY A 134 3.94 24.43 17.20
N GLY A 135 3.03 23.57 16.76
CA GLY A 135 2.03 22.90 17.59
C GLY A 135 2.34 21.43 17.87
N SER A 136 1.35 20.78 18.47
CA SER A 136 1.30 19.34 18.70
C SER A 136 -0.14 18.85 18.61
N TYR A 137 -0.32 17.60 18.21
CA TYR A 137 -1.60 16.92 18.24
C TYR A 137 -1.40 15.50 18.79
N ALA A 138 -2.28 15.07 19.69
CA ALA A 138 -2.18 13.77 20.33
C ALA A 138 -2.80 12.70 19.43
N TRP A 139 -1.95 12.04 18.64
CA TRP A 139 -2.34 10.87 17.87
C TRP A 139 -2.41 9.61 18.77
N PRO A 140 -3.33 8.66 18.50
CA PRO A 140 -3.47 7.45 19.31
C PRO A 140 -2.34 6.43 19.09
N ALA A 141 -1.52 6.63 18.07
CA ALA A 141 -0.34 5.84 17.72
C ALA A 141 0.64 6.74 16.93
N PRO A 142 1.89 6.32 16.68
CA PRO A 142 2.82 7.06 15.85
C PRO A 142 2.21 7.39 14.49
N ALA A 143 2.26 8.67 14.13
CA ALA A 143 1.65 9.21 12.93
C ALA A 143 2.68 9.43 11.83
N THR A 144 2.34 8.99 10.61
CA THR A 144 3.11 9.29 9.39
C THR A 144 2.21 10.03 8.42
N LEU A 145 2.68 11.18 7.95
CA LEU A 145 1.98 12.00 6.95
C LEU A 145 2.30 11.47 5.55
N VAL A 146 1.28 11.31 4.72
CA VAL A 146 1.40 11.05 3.28
C VAL A 146 0.68 12.16 2.53
N HIS A 147 1.32 12.72 1.50
CA HIS A 147 0.75 13.75 0.65
C HIS A 147 0.97 13.39 -0.82
N SER A 148 -0.10 13.34 -1.61
CA SER A 148 -0.07 12.87 -3.00
C SER A 148 -1.21 13.51 -3.80
N GLY A 149 -0.94 14.52 -4.62
CA GLY A 149 -2.00 15.22 -5.38
C GLY A 149 -3.03 15.88 -4.46
N ASN A 150 -4.33 15.56 -4.62
CA ASN A 150 -5.40 16.10 -3.77
C ASN A 150 -5.65 15.28 -2.49
N LEU A 151 -4.72 14.40 -2.11
CA LEU A 151 -4.81 13.53 -0.94
C LEU A 151 -3.83 13.99 0.14
N ILE A 152 -4.34 14.14 1.36
CA ILE A 152 -3.54 14.01 2.59
C ILE A 152 -4.01 12.75 3.30
N ALA A 153 -3.07 11.89 3.70
CA ALA A 153 -3.35 10.73 4.53
C ALA A 153 -2.49 10.73 5.79
N VAL A 154 -3.06 10.23 6.88
CA VAL A 154 -2.36 10.00 8.14
C VAL A 154 -2.42 8.51 8.44
N LEU A 155 -1.23 7.89 8.50
CA LEU A 155 -1.05 6.49 8.87
C LEU A 155 -0.73 6.41 10.35
N LEU A 156 -1.48 5.61 11.10
CA LEU A 156 -1.31 5.44 12.53
C LEU A 156 -0.99 3.96 12.81
N SER A 157 0.25 3.69 13.23
CA SER A 157 0.68 2.33 13.59
C SER A 157 2.06 2.33 14.24
N GLU A 158 2.31 1.34 15.10
CA GLU A 158 3.65 1.00 15.60
C GLU A 158 4.45 0.15 14.60
N ASN A 159 3.81 -0.37 13.54
CA ASN A 159 4.45 -1.26 12.58
C ASN A 159 5.02 -0.48 11.40
N ALA A 160 6.28 -0.03 11.51
CA ALA A 160 6.96 0.74 10.48
C ALA A 160 6.94 0.09 9.09
N ARG A 161 7.08 -1.24 9.00
CA ARG A 161 7.04 -1.96 7.71
C ARG A 161 5.67 -1.87 7.05
N GLN A 162 4.59 -1.98 7.82
CA GLN A 162 3.24 -1.86 7.25
C GLN A 162 2.94 -0.41 6.86
N VAL A 163 3.38 0.56 7.67
CA VAL A 163 3.29 2.00 7.33
C VAL A 163 3.98 2.27 5.99
N GLU A 164 5.23 1.83 5.84
CA GLU A 164 6.00 2.01 4.60
C GLU A 164 5.29 1.41 3.38
N ARG A 165 4.73 0.19 3.49
CA ARG A 165 3.99 -0.42 2.38
C ARG A 165 2.75 0.37 1.97
N VAL A 166 1.97 0.85 2.94
CA VAL A 166 0.78 1.67 2.66
C VAL A 166 1.20 3.03 2.08
N GLN A 167 2.23 3.64 2.64
CA GLN A 167 2.80 4.90 2.17
C GLN A 167 3.23 4.79 0.70
N LEU A 168 4.06 3.80 0.35
CA LEU A 168 4.52 3.57 -1.02
C LEU A 168 3.36 3.40 -2.01
N ALA A 169 2.29 2.68 -1.61
CA ALA A 169 1.13 2.49 -2.46
C ALA A 169 0.42 3.82 -2.78
N LEU A 170 0.27 4.71 -1.79
CA LEU A 170 -0.38 6.01 -1.92
C LEU A 170 0.52 7.09 -2.55
N GLU A 171 1.82 7.06 -2.30
CA GLU A 171 2.79 8.01 -2.89
C GLU A 171 3.02 7.76 -4.37
N ALA A 172 2.78 6.54 -4.84
CA ALA A 172 2.91 6.23 -6.26
C ALA A 172 1.85 6.91 -7.15
N GLY A 173 0.96 7.73 -6.57
CA GLY A 173 0.14 8.71 -7.28
C GLY A 173 -1.25 8.22 -7.69
N PRO A 174 -2.18 9.16 -7.97
CA PRO A 174 -3.54 8.84 -8.39
C PRO A 174 -3.56 8.22 -9.80
N PRO A 175 -4.68 7.61 -10.20
CA PRO A 175 -4.84 7.11 -11.57
C PRO A 175 -4.59 8.22 -12.59
N GLN A 176 -3.62 7.99 -13.47
CA GLN A 176 -3.26 8.95 -14.51
C GLN A 176 -4.31 8.94 -15.63
N PRO A 177 -4.62 10.10 -16.23
CA PRO A 177 -5.39 10.15 -17.46
C PRO A 177 -4.79 9.22 -18.50
N GLU A 178 -5.66 8.54 -19.25
CA GLU A 178 -5.21 7.81 -20.43
C GLU A 178 -4.62 8.86 -21.38
N GLY A 179 -3.29 8.85 -21.50
CA GLY A 179 -2.61 9.69 -22.48
C GLY A 179 -3.12 9.36 -23.88
N PRO A 180 -2.97 10.27 -24.85
CA PRO A 180 -3.26 9.92 -26.24
C PRO A 180 -2.50 8.64 -26.58
N ALA A 181 -3.21 7.64 -27.09
CA ALA A 181 -2.59 6.40 -27.57
C ALA A 181 -1.42 6.82 -28.46
N VAL A 182 -0.19 6.55 -28.02
CA VAL A 182 0.99 6.83 -28.83
C VAL A 182 0.80 5.98 -30.07
N ALA A 183 0.42 6.61 -31.18
CA ALA A 183 0.24 5.94 -32.45
C ALA A 183 1.57 5.25 -32.76
N GLN A 184 1.59 3.93 -32.62
CA GLN A 184 2.78 3.16 -32.95
C GLN A 184 3.12 3.47 -34.41
N PRO A 185 4.37 3.84 -34.74
CA PRO A 185 4.76 4.06 -36.13
C PRO A 185 4.40 2.82 -36.94
N LEU A 186 3.63 3.01 -38.03
CA LEU A 186 3.33 1.96 -38.99
C LEU A 186 4.66 1.31 -39.44
N PRO A 187 4.77 -0.03 -39.43
CA PRO A 187 5.97 -0.68 -39.94
C PRO A 187 6.15 -0.32 -41.43
N PRO A 188 7.39 -0.09 -41.90
CA PRO A 188 7.65 0.21 -43.29
C PRO A 188 7.12 -0.93 -44.17
N SER A 189 6.28 -0.59 -45.14
CA SER A 189 5.81 -1.54 -46.15
C SER A 189 7.03 -2.11 -46.89
N ALA A 190 7.29 -3.40 -46.73
CA ALA A 190 8.27 -4.10 -47.54
C ALA A 190 7.76 -4.14 -48.99
N SER A 191 8.40 -3.39 -49.88
CA SER A 191 8.22 -3.53 -51.32
C SER A 191 8.94 -4.78 -51.78
N HIS A 192 8.19 -5.72 -52.37
CA HIS A 192 8.70 -6.82 -53.19
C HIS A 192 8.61 -6.44 -54.66
#